data_AF-A0A326GEC6-F1
#
_entry.id   AF-A0A326GEC6-F1
#
_cell.length_a   1.000
_cell.length_b   1.000
_cell.length_c   1.000
_cell.angle_alpha   90.00
_cell.angle_beta   90.00
_cell.angle_gamma   90.00
#
_symmetry.space_group_name_H-M   'P 1'
#
loop_
_entity.id
_entity.type
_entity.pdbx_description
1 polymer ?
#
loop_
_entity_poly.entity_id
_entity_poly.type
_entity_poly.pdbx_seq_one_letter_code
_entity_poly.pdbx_strand_id
1 'polypeptide(L)'
;MASVVLDASAVLALVRDEPGADKVAPHVGRAAISAVNLQEVIKELLLSGLDEATTRELLDELRFDVRAHDVDAAYAAAGLHAQTRQYGRSLGDRSCLALAMQLGVPALTGDREWKKVKVKGLRIELIRS
;
A
#
# COMPACT_ATOMS: atom_id res chain seq x y z
N MET A 1 12.21 5.88 -10.49
CA MET A 1 10.74 6.07 -10.49
C MET A 1 10.10 4.79 -9.96
N ALA A 2 9.08 4.92 -9.11
CA ALA A 2 8.34 3.78 -8.60
C ALA A 2 7.58 3.05 -9.72
N SER A 3 7.48 1.73 -9.62
CA SER A 3 6.78 0.85 -10.56
C SER A 3 5.37 0.52 -10.10
N VAL A 4 5.13 0.60 -8.80
CA VAL A 4 3.87 0.27 -8.12
C VAL A 4 3.72 1.11 -6.85
N VAL A 5 2.51 1.20 -6.33
CA VAL A 5 2.24 1.61 -4.93
C VAL A 5 1.76 0.39 -4.15
N LEU A 6 2.34 0.16 -2.97
CA LEU A 6 1.99 -0.97 -2.12
C LEU A 6 0.95 -0.56 -1.07
N ASP A 7 -0.11 -1.33 -0.98
CA ASP A 7 -0.96 -1.40 0.20
C ASP A 7 -0.25 -2.15 1.34
N ALA A 8 -0.66 -1.90 2.58
CA ALA A 8 -0.07 -2.52 3.77
C ALA A 8 -0.18 -4.05 3.71
N SER A 9 -1.31 -4.57 3.23
CA SER A 9 -1.50 -6.02 3.07
C SER A 9 -0.51 -6.67 2.09
N ALA A 10 -0.05 -5.93 1.08
CA ALA A 10 0.96 -6.42 0.13
C ALA A 10 2.35 -6.47 0.75
N VAL A 11 2.71 -5.46 1.53
CA VAL A 11 3.99 -5.46 2.26
C VAL A 11 4.01 -6.58 3.30
N LEU A 12 2.95 -6.74 4.08
CA LEU A 12 2.86 -7.78 5.10
C LEU A 12 2.95 -9.18 4.48
N ALA A 13 2.35 -9.39 3.31
CA ALA A 13 2.47 -10.66 2.60
C ALA A 13 3.92 -10.96 2.21
N LEU A 14 4.67 -9.97 1.72
CA LEU A 14 6.10 -10.12 1.43
C LEU A 14 6.92 -10.44 2.69
N VAL A 15 6.74 -9.65 3.75
CA VAL A 15 7.53 -9.77 4.99
C VAL A 15 7.29 -11.10 5.69
N ARG A 16 6.07 -11.62 5.62
CA ARG A 16 5.66 -12.87 6.29
C ARG A 16 5.77 -14.11 5.40
N ASP A 17 6.33 -13.97 4.19
CA ASP A 17 6.37 -15.04 3.18
C ASP A 17 5.00 -15.70 2.94
N GLU A 18 3.95 -14.88 2.90
CA GLU A 18 2.58 -15.33 2.64
C GLU A 18 2.30 -15.46 1.13
N PRO A 19 1.25 -16.20 0.73
CA PRO A 19 0.80 -16.22 -0.67
C PRO A 19 0.66 -14.81 -1.25
N GLY A 20 1.24 -14.59 -2.43
CA GLY A 20 1.31 -13.29 -3.10
C GLY A 20 2.62 -12.53 -2.90
N ALA A 21 3.50 -12.97 -1.99
CA ALA A 21 4.85 -12.39 -1.81
C ALA A 21 5.67 -12.38 -3.11
N ASP A 22 5.54 -13.43 -3.92
CA ASP A 22 6.18 -13.59 -5.23
C ASP A 22 5.82 -12.47 -6.23
N LYS A 23 4.65 -11.86 -6.09
CA LYS A 23 4.24 -10.71 -6.91
C LYS A 23 4.74 -9.37 -6.38
N VAL A 24 5.09 -9.28 -5.10
CA VAL A 24 5.58 -8.04 -4.48
C VAL A 24 7.10 -7.97 -4.57
N ALA A 25 7.79 -9.10 -4.42
CA ALA A 25 9.25 -9.19 -4.43
C ALA A 25 9.94 -8.50 -5.64
N PRO A 26 9.43 -8.60 -6.89
CA PRO A 26 10.04 -7.93 -8.04
C PRO A 26 10.03 -6.40 -7.96
N HIS A 27 9.23 -5.81 -7.07
CA HIS A 27 9.10 -4.38 -6.89
C HIS A 27 9.92 -3.81 -5.72
N VAL A 28 10.62 -4.65 -4.95
CA VAL A 28 11.52 -4.20 -3.87
C VAL A 28 12.57 -3.21 -4.41
N GLY A 29 12.80 -2.11 -3.70
CA GLY A 29 13.64 -0.99 -4.14
C GLY A 29 13.07 -0.16 -5.31
N ARG A 30 11.88 -0.50 -5.83
CA ARG A 30 11.19 0.19 -6.93
C ARG A 30 9.71 0.40 -6.64
N ALA A 31 9.27 0.28 -5.39
CA ALA A 31 7.90 0.47 -4.97
C ALA A 31 7.78 1.76 -4.15
N ALA A 32 6.64 2.45 -4.29
CA ALA A 32 6.26 3.52 -3.39
C ALA A 32 5.25 3.04 -2.36
N ILE A 33 5.20 3.71 -1.21
CA ILE A 33 4.22 3.47 -0.16
C ILE A 33 3.82 4.78 0.48
N SER A 34 2.54 4.97 0.80
CA SER A 34 2.12 6.12 1.61
C SER A 34 2.57 5.93 3.06
N ALA A 35 2.97 7.01 3.74
CA ALA A 35 3.26 6.99 5.17
C ALA A 35 2.10 6.41 6.01
N VAL A 36 0.85 6.56 5.55
CA VAL A 36 -0.34 5.96 6.20
C VAL A 36 -0.31 4.44 6.12
N ASN A 37 -0.03 3.87 4.94
CA ASN A 37 0.08 2.42 4.78
C ASN A 37 1.34 1.87 5.47
N LEU A 38 2.45 2.62 5.47
CA LEU A 38 3.65 2.25 6.22
C LEU A 38 3.37 2.17 7.73
N GLN A 39 2.60 3.11 8.28
CA GLN A 39 2.15 3.06 9.67
C GLN A 39 1.36 1.79 9.98
N GLU A 40 0.45 1.37 9.07
CA GLU A 40 -0.29 0.11 9.23
C GLU A 40 0.65 -1.10 9.25
N VAL A 41 1.63 -1.15 8.35
CA VAL A 41 2.65 -2.21 8.34
C VAL A 41 3.42 -2.25 9.65
N ILE A 42 3.96 -1.11 10.10
CA ILE A 42 4.72 -1.00 11.36
C ILE A 42 3.87 -1.51 12.52
N LYS A 43 2.63 -1.03 12.64
CA LYS A 43 1.69 -1.44 13.69
C LYS A 43 1.47 -2.95 13.68
N GLU A 44 1.23 -3.56 12.51
CA GLU A 44 1.01 -5.00 12.39
C GLU A 44 2.26 -5.84 12.70
N LEU A 45 3.47 -5.33 12.41
CA LEU A 45 4.73 -5.99 12.79
C LEU A 45 4.98 -5.92 14.30
N LEU A 46 4.76 -4.76 14.91
CA LEU A 46 4.84 -4.60 16.37
C LEU A 46 3.83 -5.52 17.10
N LEU A 47 2.60 -5.63 16.59
CA LEU A 47 1.58 -6.54 17.13
C LEU A 47 1.96 -8.02 16.98
N SER A 48 2.80 -8.36 16.00
CA SER A 48 3.33 -9.73 15.84
C SER A 48 4.52 -10.05 16.76
N GLY A 49 4.95 -9.10 17.61
CA GLY A 49 5.99 -9.29 18.61
C GLY A 49 7.37 -8.80 18.22
N LEU A 50 7.52 -8.17 17.05
CA LEU A 50 8.77 -7.47 16.69
C LEU A 50 8.89 -6.19 17.51
N ASP A 51 10.13 -5.82 17.87
CA ASP A 51 10.40 -4.51 18.46
C ASP A 51 10.58 -3.42 17.38
N GLU A 52 10.65 -2.16 17.80
CA GLU A 52 10.77 -1.03 16.87
C GLU A 52 12.08 -1.09 16.08
N ALA A 53 13.19 -1.47 16.70
CA ALA A 53 14.50 -1.50 16.05
C ALA A 53 14.52 -2.52 14.91
N THR A 54 14.10 -3.76 15.20
CA THR A 54 13.98 -4.84 14.23
C THR A 54 12.98 -4.47 13.12
N THR A 55 11.85 -3.87 13.49
CA THR A 55 10.84 -3.42 12.51
C THR A 55 11.43 -2.38 11.56
N ARG A 56 12.19 -1.41 12.08
CA ARG A 56 12.83 -0.37 11.28
C ARG A 56 13.89 -0.94 10.35
N GLU A 57 14.79 -1.77 10.87
CA GLU A 57 15.84 -2.43 10.07
C GLU A 57 15.25 -3.22 8.90
N LEU A 58 14.23 -4.05 9.18
CA LEU A 58 13.54 -4.85 8.18
C LEU A 58 12.88 -3.99 7.09
N LEU A 59 12.22 -2.88 7.47
CA LEU A 59 11.56 -2.00 6.49
C LEU A 59 12.56 -1.16 5.68
N ASP A 60 13.70 -0.78 6.27
CA ASP A 60 14.77 -0.06 5.57
C ASP A 60 15.41 -0.92 4.47
N GLU A 61 15.52 -2.24 4.67
CA GLU A 61 16.01 -3.18 3.65
C GLU A 61 15.13 -3.23 2.40
N LEU A 62 13.81 -3.02 2.55
CA LEU A 62 12.87 -3.04 1.43
C LEU A 62 13.00 -1.81 0.51
N ARG A 63 13.67 -0.75 0.97
CA ARG A 63 13.98 0.48 0.23
C ARG A 63 12.76 1.08 -0.48
N PHE A 64 11.63 1.15 0.21
CA PHE A 64 10.44 1.79 -0.34
C PHE A 64 10.63 3.30 -0.51
N ASP A 65 10.07 3.84 -1.60
CA ASP A 65 9.87 5.27 -1.77
C ASP A 65 8.69 5.72 -0.91
N VAL A 66 8.96 6.06 0.35
CA VAL A 66 7.95 6.49 1.32
C VAL A 66 7.47 7.90 0.99
N ARG A 67 6.17 8.02 0.70
CA ARG A 67 5.53 9.29 0.36
C ARG A 67 4.76 9.84 1.56
N ALA A 68 5.10 11.07 1.95
CA ALA A 68 4.41 11.78 3.01
C ALA A 68 2.91 11.94 2.71
N HIS A 69 2.09 11.94 3.76
CA HIS A 69 0.66 12.22 3.65
C HIS A 69 0.39 13.66 4.09
N ASP A 70 0.64 14.58 3.17
CA ASP A 70 0.43 16.02 3.37
C ASP A 70 -1.03 16.43 3.08
N VAL A 71 -1.28 17.74 3.06
CA VAL A 71 -2.61 18.31 2.82
C VAL A 71 -3.18 17.88 1.45
N ASP A 72 -2.36 17.91 0.40
CA ASP A 72 -2.81 17.55 -0.94
C ASP A 72 -3.12 16.06 -1.04
N ALA A 73 -2.28 15.21 -0.43
CA ALA A 73 -2.54 13.78 -0.31
C ALA A 73 -3.84 13.49 0.45
N ALA A 74 -4.13 14.26 1.51
CA ALA A 74 -5.37 14.12 2.28
C ALA A 74 -6.61 14.46 1.44
N TYR A 75 -6.60 15.57 0.69
CA TYR A 75 -7.70 15.92 -0.21
C TYR A 75 -7.87 14.92 -1.36
N ALA A 76 -6.77 14.46 -1.96
CA ALA A 76 -6.80 13.47 -3.03
C ALA A 76 -7.40 12.14 -2.55
N ALA A 77 -6.96 11.64 -1.37
CA ALA A 77 -7.50 10.44 -0.75
C ALA A 77 -8.99 10.60 -0.39
N ALA A 78 -9.36 11.72 0.23
CA ALA A 78 -10.76 12.00 0.59
C ALA A 78 -11.68 12.09 -0.64
N GLY A 79 -11.18 12.63 -1.77
CA GLY A 79 -11.91 12.75 -3.03
C GLY A 79 -12.36 11.42 -3.63
N LEU A 80 -11.72 10.30 -3.27
CA LEU A 80 -12.11 8.95 -3.71
C LEU A 80 -13.27 8.35 -2.92
N HIS A 81 -13.79 9.06 -1.91
CA HIS A 81 -14.79 8.52 -0.98
C HIS A 81 -16.05 7.97 -1.67
N ALA A 82 -16.58 8.64 -2.69
CA ALA A 82 -17.80 8.19 -3.36
C ALA A 82 -17.60 6.84 -4.06
N GLN A 83 -16.45 6.66 -4.70
CA GLN A 83 -16.10 5.46 -5.47
C GLN A 83 -15.64 4.31 -4.58
N THR A 84 -15.10 4.61 -3.40
CA THR A 84 -14.62 3.61 -2.45
C THR A 84 -15.54 3.39 -1.25
N ARG A 85 -16.73 4.01 -1.24
CA ARG A 85 -17.71 3.89 -0.15
C ARG A 85 -18.09 2.44 0.16
N GLN A 86 -18.08 1.56 -0.84
CA GLN A 86 -18.40 0.16 -0.66
C GLN A 86 -17.16 -0.74 -0.48
N TYR A 87 -16.03 -0.41 -1.12
CA TYR A 87 -14.80 -1.21 -1.14
C TYR A 87 -13.61 -0.25 -1.12
N GLY A 88 -12.55 -0.50 -0.34
CA GLY A 88 -11.45 0.48 -0.19
C GLY A 88 -11.80 1.65 0.74
N ARG A 89 -12.51 1.38 1.84
CA ARG A 89 -13.14 2.41 2.69
C ARG A 89 -12.16 3.05 3.68
N SER A 90 -11.07 2.37 4.01
CA SER A 90 -10.17 2.81 5.07
C SER A 90 -9.39 4.08 4.67
N LEU A 91 -8.72 4.70 5.63
CA LEU A 91 -7.79 5.79 5.36
C LEU A 91 -6.56 5.29 4.58
N GLY A 92 -6.03 4.12 4.95
CA GLY A 92 -4.93 3.46 4.25
C GLY A 92 -5.29 3.12 2.80
N ASP A 93 -6.49 2.60 2.57
CA ASP A 93 -6.95 2.22 1.23
C ASP A 93 -6.96 3.45 0.31
N ARG A 94 -7.63 4.51 0.73
CA ARG A 94 -7.73 5.74 -0.06
C ARG A 94 -6.39 6.44 -0.23
N SER A 95 -5.51 6.37 0.75
CA SER A 95 -4.15 6.92 0.66
C SER A 95 -3.31 6.18 -0.38
N CYS A 96 -3.36 4.85 -0.38
CA CYS A 96 -2.69 4.01 -1.38
C CYS A 96 -3.24 4.26 -2.79
N LEU A 97 -4.57 4.24 -2.94
CA LEU A 97 -5.23 4.46 -4.23
C LEU A 97 -4.97 5.85 -4.81
N ALA A 98 -5.05 6.90 -3.98
CA ALA A 98 -4.76 8.26 -4.42
C ALA A 98 -3.30 8.43 -4.82
N LEU A 99 -2.37 7.85 -4.06
CA LEU A 99 -0.95 7.88 -4.41
C LEU A 99 -0.67 7.16 -5.72
N ALA A 100 -1.30 6.00 -5.95
CA ALA A 100 -1.19 5.25 -7.20
C ALA A 100 -1.65 6.08 -8.41
N MET A 101 -2.78 6.80 -8.26
CA MET A 101 -3.27 7.73 -9.28
C MET A 101 -2.31 8.89 -9.52
N GLN A 102 -1.78 9.50 -8.45
CA GLN A 102 -0.84 10.62 -8.55
C GLN A 102 0.46 10.21 -9.27
N LEU A 103 0.98 9.02 -8.99
CA LEU A 103 2.20 8.50 -9.62
C LEU A 103 1.94 7.85 -10.99
N GLY A 104 0.68 7.62 -11.36
CA GLY A 104 0.31 6.97 -12.62
C GLY A 104 0.69 5.49 -12.69
N VAL A 105 0.84 4.80 -11.56
CA VAL A 105 1.28 3.39 -11.45
C VAL A 105 0.20 2.53 -10.79
N PRO A 106 0.21 1.19 -10.92
CA PRO A 106 -0.78 0.34 -10.28
C PRO A 106 -0.61 0.29 -8.75
N ALA A 107 -1.72 0.13 -8.04
CA ALA A 107 -1.79 -0.20 -6.63
C ALA A 107 -1.82 -1.73 -6.45
N LEU A 108 -0.90 -2.28 -5.66
CA LEU A 108 -0.85 -3.70 -5.32
C LEU A 108 -1.46 -3.93 -3.93
N THR A 109 -2.38 -4.89 -3.83
CA THR A 109 -3.08 -5.21 -2.58
C THR A 109 -3.39 -6.71 -2.45
N GLY A 110 -3.51 -7.17 -1.20
CA GLY A 110 -4.08 -8.46 -0.85
C GLY A 110 -5.61 -8.44 -0.68
N ASP A 111 -6.26 -7.27 -0.70
CA ASP A 111 -7.70 -7.14 -0.56
C ASP A 111 -8.43 -7.40 -1.88
N ARG A 112 -9.13 -8.54 -1.95
CA ARG A 112 -9.89 -8.94 -3.15
C ARG A 112 -11.05 -8.00 -3.46
N GLU A 113 -11.58 -7.29 -2.48
CA GLU A 113 -12.72 -6.38 -2.66
C GLU A 113 -12.33 -5.16 -3.50
N TRP A 114 -11.04 -4.80 -3.55
CA TRP A 114 -10.56 -3.68 -4.38
C TRP A 114 -10.79 -3.89 -5.88
N LYS A 115 -10.94 -5.14 -6.37
CA LYS A 115 -11.33 -5.42 -7.78
C LYS A 115 -12.66 -4.75 -8.17
N LYS A 116 -13.51 -4.47 -7.18
CA LYS A 116 -14.83 -3.86 -7.35
C LYS A 116 -14.79 -2.32 -7.33
N VAL A 117 -13.67 -1.71 -6.95
CA VAL A 117 -13.46 -0.26 -7.03
C VAL A 117 -13.36 0.15 -8.50
N LYS A 118 -14.17 1.14 -8.90
CA LYS A 118 -14.19 1.68 -10.26
C LYS A 118 -13.88 3.17 -10.23
N VAL A 119 -12.64 3.52 -10.53
CA VAL A 119 -12.16 4.90 -10.65
C VAL A 119 -11.41 5.03 -11.98
N LYS A 120 -11.73 6.06 -12.77
CA LYS A 120 -11.06 6.30 -14.06
C LYS A 120 -9.58 6.61 -13.82
N GLY A 121 -8.69 5.91 -14.53
CA GLY A 121 -7.24 6.09 -14.44
C GLY A 121 -6.55 5.34 -13.29
N LEU A 122 -7.33 4.69 -12.41
CA LEU A 122 -6.79 3.85 -11.34
C LEU A 122 -6.56 2.42 -11.84
N ARG A 123 -5.36 1.89 -11.61
CA ARG A 123 -5.01 0.49 -11.87
C ARG A 123 -4.80 -0.23 -10.54
N ILE A 124 -5.43 -1.39 -10.38
CA ILE A 124 -5.34 -2.22 -9.18
C ILE A 124 -4.91 -3.62 -9.60
N GLU A 125 -3.91 -4.16 -8.93
CA GLU A 125 -3.41 -5.51 -9.14
C GLU A 125 -3.46 -6.29 -7.83
N LEU A 126 -4.07 -7.48 -7.86
CA LEU A 126 -4.10 -8.33 -6.69
C LEU A 126 -2.84 -9.18 -6.61
N ILE A 127 -2.22 -9.19 -5.42
CA ILE A 127 -1.08 -10.06 -5.15
C ILE A 127 -1.50 -11.54 -5.09
N ARG A 128 -2.74 -11.82 -4.68
CA ARG A 128 -3.32 -13.17 -4.58
C ARG A 128 -4.77 -13.21 -5.03
N SER A 129 -5.17 -14.33 -5.62
CA SER A 129 -6.56 -14.60 -6.02
C SER A 129 -7.45 -14.73 -4.81
#